data_AF-A0A959JFD3-F1
#
_entry.id   AF-A0A959JFD3-F1
#
_cell.length_a   1.000
_cell.length_b   1.000
_cell.length_c   1.000
_cell.angle_alpha   90.00
_cell.angle_beta   90.00
_cell.angle_gamma   90.00
#
_symmetry.space_group_name_H-M   'P 1'
#
loop_
_entity.id
_entity.type
_entity.pdbx_description
1 polymer ?
#
loop_
_entity_poly.entity_id
_entity_poly.type
_entity_poly.pdbx_seq_one_letter_code
_entity_poly.pdbx_strand_id
1 'polypeptide(L)' 'MKMQQQIHQRATWVIALTCFLTWPALSQFSMNQYDIWVYNPRTGSNIKWATLNGTGEFNPAWSPNGKLMAFDV' A
#
# COMPACT_ATOMS: atom_id res chain seq x y z
N MET A 1 -13.58 -6.17 -46.49
CA MET A 1 -14.17 -7.01 -45.42
C MET A 1 -14.26 -6.16 -44.15
N LYS A 2 -15.48 -5.92 -43.64
CA LYS A 2 -15.91 -5.30 -42.34
C LYS A 2 -15.23 -3.95 -41.95
N MET A 3 -15.86 -2.78 -42.12
CA MET A 3 -17.01 -2.16 -41.41
C MET A 3 -16.77 -1.90 -39.91
N GLN A 4 -16.57 -0.63 -39.54
CA GLN A 4 -16.84 -0.07 -38.21
C GLN A 4 -17.33 1.38 -38.38
N GLN A 5 -18.39 1.69 -37.65
CA GLN A 5 -19.33 2.79 -37.83
C GLN A 5 -18.76 4.15 -37.48
N GLN A 6 -19.23 5.17 -38.21
CA GLN A 6 -19.21 6.56 -37.80
C GLN A 6 -19.88 6.71 -36.42
N ILE A 7 -19.19 7.36 -35.48
CA ILE A 7 -19.84 8.06 -34.37
C ILE A 7 -19.61 9.55 -34.60
N HIS A 8 -20.69 10.15 -35.10
CA HIS A 8 -21.01 11.57 -35.26
C HIS A 8 -19.91 12.61 -35.01
N GLN A 9 -19.50 13.19 -36.14
CA GLN A 9 -19.11 14.60 -36.29
C GLN A 9 -20.17 15.50 -35.64
N ARG A 10 -19.95 15.95 -34.40
CA ARG A 10 -20.61 17.14 -33.86
C ARG A 10 -19.58 18.01 -33.18
N ALA A 11 -19.14 18.99 -33.97
CA ALA A 11 -18.36 20.12 -33.52
C ALA A 11 -19.15 20.90 -32.46
N THR A 12 -18.54 21.08 -31.30
CA THR A 12 -18.75 22.29 -30.50
C THR A 12 -17.40 22.69 -29.91
N TRP A 13 -16.78 23.68 -30.55
CA TRP A 13 -15.47 24.25 -30.24
C TRP A 13 -15.56 25.24 -29.07
N VAL A 14 -15.92 24.81 -27.86
CA VAL A 14 -15.82 25.61 -26.60
C VAL A 14 -15.85 24.56 -25.48
N ILE A 15 -14.76 24.14 -24.84
CA ILE A 15 -13.93 24.83 -23.84
C ILE A 15 -12.56 24.12 -23.87
N ALA A 16 -11.49 24.90 -23.92
CA ALA A 16 -10.12 24.41 -23.87
C ALA A 16 -9.81 23.74 -22.51
N LEU A 17 -9.10 22.60 -22.57
CA LEU A 17 -8.26 22.03 -21.49
C LEU A 17 -8.94 21.66 -20.17
N THR A 18 -9.79 20.64 -20.17
CA THR A 18 -9.97 19.80 -18.96
C THR A 18 -10.08 18.33 -19.32
N CYS A 19 -8.98 17.69 -19.69
CA CYS A 19 -8.85 16.24 -19.63
C CYS A 19 -7.36 15.88 -19.57
N PHE A 20 -7.02 14.91 -18.72
CA PHE A 20 -5.71 14.30 -18.43
C PHE A 20 -4.96 14.68 -17.14
N LEU A 21 -5.60 15.24 -16.11
CA LEU A 21 -4.94 15.33 -14.79
C LEU A 21 -5.84 14.97 -13.58
N THR A 22 -6.76 14.04 -13.77
CA THR A 22 -7.33 13.31 -12.61
C THR A 22 -7.27 11.83 -12.90
N TRP A 23 -6.05 11.31 -13.01
CA TRP A 23 -5.86 9.91 -12.68
C TRP A 23 -6.27 9.81 -11.21
N PRO A 24 -7.34 9.07 -10.86
CA PRO A 24 -7.68 8.95 -9.46
C PRO A 24 -6.45 8.33 -8.80
N ALA A 25 -5.98 8.96 -7.73
CA ALA A 25 -4.96 8.42 -6.85
C ALA A 25 -5.52 7.14 -6.20
N LEU A 26 -5.63 6.07 -6.97
CA LEU A 26 -6.08 4.75 -6.57
C LEU A 26 -4.85 3.87 -6.47
N SER A 27 -4.14 4.01 -5.37
CA SER A 27 -3.45 2.89 -4.73
C SER A 27 -2.82 3.35 -3.42
N GLN A 28 -3.66 3.81 -2.49
CA GLN A 28 -3.35 3.58 -1.09
C GLN A 28 -4.45 2.72 -0.48
N PHE A 29 -4.76 1.61 -1.15
CA PHE A 29 -5.15 0.43 -0.39
C PHE A 29 -3.91 0.04 0.41
N SER A 30 -3.76 0.62 1.59
CA SER A 30 -2.99 -0.04 2.62
C SER A 30 -3.79 -1.30 2.94
N MET A 31 -3.48 -2.39 2.24
CA MET A 31 -3.88 -3.70 2.74
C MET A 31 -3.28 -3.77 4.13
N ASN A 32 -4.16 -3.85 5.13
CA ASN A 32 -3.85 -3.72 6.56
C ASN A 32 -2.48 -4.35 6.87
N GLN A 33 -1.46 -3.52 7.09
CA GLN A 33 -0.08 -4.00 7.29
C GLN A 33 0.06 -4.41 8.75
N TYR A 34 0.51 -5.64 8.98
CA TYR A 34 0.75 -6.15 10.32
C TYR A 34 2.15 -5.77 10.76
N ASP A 35 2.27 -5.37 12.03
CA ASP A 35 3.55 -5.03 12.65
C ASP A 35 3.83 -5.99 13.81
N ILE A 36 5.11 -6.24 14.09
CA ILE A 36 5.54 -6.99 15.28
C ILE A 36 5.89 -6.03 16.43
N TRP A 37 5.23 -6.25 17.57
CA TRP A 37 5.43 -5.50 18.81
C TRP A 37 5.95 -6.41 19.94
N VAL A 38 6.83 -5.87 20.77
CA VAL A 38 7.36 -6.55 21.95
C VAL A 38 6.92 -5.82 23.21
N TYR A 39 6.22 -6.56 24.07
CA TYR A 39 5.79 -6.07 25.38
C TYR A 39 6.82 -6.45 26.45
N ASN A 40 7.18 -5.48 27.29
CA ASN A 40 7.99 -5.70 28.48
C ASN A 40 7.07 -5.81 29.72
N PRO A 41 6.91 -7.01 30.30
CA PRO A 41 6.02 -7.22 31.45
C PRO A 41 6.52 -6.60 32.75
N ARG A 42 7.82 -6.28 32.85
CA ARG A 42 8.39 -5.65 34.05
C ARG A 42 8.14 -4.15 34.08
N THR A 43 8.14 -3.50 32.92
CA THR A 43 8.00 -2.05 32.80
C THR A 43 6.63 -1.62 32.24
N GLY A 44 5.84 -2.56 31.71
CA GLY A 44 4.57 -2.28 31.04
C GLY A 44 4.71 -1.61 29.67
N SER A 45 5.91 -1.60 29.10
CA SER A 45 6.23 -0.87 27.86
C SER A 45 5.99 -1.72 26.62
N ASN A 46 5.61 -1.09 25.51
CA ASN A 46 5.58 -1.71 24.18
C ASN A 46 6.66 -1.10 23.29
N ILE A 47 7.38 -1.92 22.55
CA ILE A 47 8.40 -1.51 21.58
C ILE A 47 8.01 -2.08 20.22
N LYS A 48 7.89 -1.21 19.21
CA LYS A 48 7.76 -1.66 17.81
C LYS A 48 9.12 -2.21 17.38
N TRP A 49 9.15 -3.48 16.99
CA TRP A 49 10.42 -4.17 16.71
C TRP A 49 10.89 -3.98 15.28
N ALA A 50 9.96 -3.93 14.32
CA ALA A 50 10.26 -3.81 12.91
C ALA A 50 10.36 -2.34 12.45
N THR A 51 11.28 -2.09 11.53
CA THR A 51 11.57 -0.75 10.97
C THR A 51 11.20 -0.61 9.49
N LEU A 52 10.61 -1.64 8.87
CA LEU A 52 10.31 -1.63 7.43
C LEU A 52 8.96 -0.97 7.17
N ASN A 53 8.99 0.30 6.76
CA ASN A 53 7.77 1.02 6.41
C ASN A 53 7.17 0.46 5.12
N GLY A 54 5.87 0.16 5.12
CA GLY A 54 5.15 -0.20 3.90
C GLY A 54 5.06 -1.70 3.60
N THR A 55 5.57 -2.56 4.49
CA THR A 55 5.49 -4.03 4.41
C THR A 55 4.92 -4.57 5.72
N GLY A 56 4.22 -5.70 5.67
CA GLY A 56 3.73 -6.34 6.89
C GLY A 56 4.71 -7.43 7.34
N GLU A 57 5.00 -7.53 8.63
CA GLU A 57 5.88 -8.57 9.17
C GLU A 57 5.10 -9.72 9.82
N PHE A 58 5.57 -10.96 9.61
CA PHE A 58 4.88 -12.18 10.04
C PHE A 58 5.83 -13.24 10.64
N ASN A 59 5.24 -14.25 11.31
CA ASN A 59 5.92 -15.45 11.79
C ASN A 59 7.22 -15.20 12.60
N PRO A 60 7.17 -14.43 13.71
CA PRO A 60 8.36 -14.14 14.49
C PRO A 60 8.98 -15.41 15.09
N ALA A 61 10.29 -15.55 14.93
CA ALA A 61 11.10 -16.57 15.57
C ALA A 61 12.27 -15.92 16.31
N TRP A 62 12.45 -16.29 17.58
CA TRP A 62 13.51 -15.74 18.42
C TRP A 62 14.71 -16.68 18.48
N SER A 63 15.91 -16.08 18.45
CA SER A 63 17.12 -16.77 18.90
C SER A 63 16.97 -17.20 20.38
N PRO A 64 17.60 -18.32 20.80
CA PRO A 64 17.46 -18.83 22.17
C PRO A 64 17.89 -17.85 23.27
N ASN A 65 18.80 -16.92 22.94
CA ASN A 65 19.25 -15.88 23.87
C ASN A 65 18.42 -14.59 23.81
N GLY A 66 17.38 -14.53 22.98
CA GLY A 66 16.46 -13.39 22.85
C GLY A 66 17.07 -12.14 22.20
N LYS A 67 18.30 -12.20 21.66
CA LYS A 67 18.98 -11.01 21.10
C LYS A 67 18.60 -10.73 19.65
N LEU A 68 18.19 -11.75 18.93
CA LEU A 68 17.82 -11.70 17.52
C LEU A 68 16.42 -12.26 17.31
N MET A 69 15.69 -11.66 16.37
CA MET A 69 14.41 -12.12 15.85
C MET A 69 14.51 -12.24 14.33
N ALA A 70 13.97 -13.32 13.76
CA ALA A 70 13.70 -13.48 12.35
C ALA A 70 12.17 -13.40 12.11
N PHE A 71 11.78 -12.91 10.94
CA PHE A 71 10.37 -12.74 10.52
C PHE A 71 10.28 -12.75 8.99
N ASP A 72 9.08 -13.02 8.48
CA ASP A 72 8.73 -12.93 7.06
C ASP A 72 8.21 -11.52 6.72
N VAL A 73 8.32 -11.09 5.45
CA VAL A 73 7.87 -9.79 4.92
C VAL A 73 7.04 -9.93 3.64
#